data_AF-A0A3P8FV56-F1
#
_entry.id   AF-A0A3P8FV56-F1
#
_cell.length_a   1.000
_cell.length_b   1.000
_cell.length_c   1.000
_cell.angle_alpha   90.00
_cell.angle_beta   90.00
_cell.angle_gamma   90.00
#
_symmetry.space_group_name_H-M   'P 1'
#
loop_
_entity.id
_entity.type
_entity.pdbx_description
1 polymer ?
#
loop_
_entity_poly.entity_id
_entity_poly.type
_entity_poly.pdbx_seq_one_letter_code
_entity_poly.pdbx_strand_id
1 'polypeptide(L)'
;MFAHTGRLARHHIMLGLDTIATLRRVITLCSQLITHPILVDRVACMLNYFLTRLVGPKQRDLNVRDKAAYGFKPDLMVLEISAIYQILARGSDSAVETDTETIASSSLPSSSESFRRAVVSDERSFTPDLLDQACRVLDRIAAPIDLCNKFAEAVRLIKVCI
;
A
#
# COMPACT_ATOMS: atom_id res chain seq x y z
N MET A 1 29.25 -19.02 -6.68
CA MET A 1 28.61 -17.69 -6.84
C MET A 1 27.11 -17.73 -6.52
N PHE A 2 26.32 -18.61 -7.17
CA PHE A 2 24.85 -18.64 -7.06
C PHE A 2 24.28 -18.92 -5.66
N ALA A 3 24.94 -19.73 -4.82
CA ALA A 3 24.45 -20.03 -3.47
C ALA A 3 24.47 -18.82 -2.52
N HIS A 4 25.47 -17.93 -2.65
CA HIS A 4 25.55 -16.71 -1.85
C HIS A 4 24.45 -15.72 -2.26
N THR A 5 24.31 -15.47 -3.56
CA THR A 5 23.23 -14.63 -4.11
C THR A 5 21.85 -15.18 -3.72
N GLY A 6 21.67 -16.51 -3.71
CA GLY A 6 20.42 -17.12 -3.30
C GLY A 6 20.07 -16.89 -1.81
N ARG A 7 21.07 -17.00 -0.91
CA ARG A 7 20.88 -16.67 0.51
C ARG A 7 20.57 -15.20 0.73
N LEU A 8 21.27 -14.32 0.01
CA LEU A 8 21.05 -12.88 0.08
C LEU A 8 19.64 -12.50 -0.41
N ALA A 9 19.18 -13.11 -1.51
CA ALA A 9 17.83 -12.92 -2.02
C ALA A 9 16.76 -13.35 -0.99
N ARG A 10 16.90 -14.54 -0.39
CA ARG A 10 16.00 -15.00 0.68
C ARG A 10 15.95 -14.01 1.84
N HIS A 11 17.13 -13.54 2.29
CA HIS A 11 17.21 -12.59 3.40
C HIS A 11 16.49 -11.29 3.08
N HIS A 12 16.75 -10.69 1.91
CA HIS A 12 16.07 -9.45 1.50
C HIS A 12 14.56 -9.61 1.33
N ILE A 13 14.11 -10.75 0.81
CA ILE A 13 12.67 -11.03 0.65
C ILE A 13 11.98 -11.11 2.01
N MET A 14 12.57 -11.85 2.96
CA MET A 14 12.02 -11.96 4.32
C MET A 14 12.02 -10.61 5.03
N LEU A 15 13.14 -9.88 4.99
CA LEU A 15 13.23 -8.53 5.55
C LEU A 15 12.22 -7.56 4.94
N GLY A 16 11.95 -7.68 3.63
CA GLY A 16 10.95 -6.86 2.95
C GLY A 16 9.54 -7.05 3.51
N LEU A 17 9.16 -8.30 3.81
CA LEU A 17 7.88 -8.60 4.44
C LEU A 17 7.79 -8.04 5.88
N ASP A 18 8.85 -8.19 6.67
CA ASP A 18 8.87 -7.67 8.04
C ASP A 18 8.86 -6.12 8.06
N THR A 19 9.52 -5.51 7.07
CA THR A 19 9.57 -4.06 6.91
C THR A 19 8.21 -3.49 6.52
N ILE A 20 7.50 -4.11 5.56
CA ILE A 20 6.16 -3.62 5.18
C ILE A 20 5.15 -3.80 6.33
N ALA A 21 5.23 -4.91 7.08
CA ALA A 21 4.38 -5.13 8.25
C ALA A 21 4.69 -4.12 9.37
N THR A 22 5.95 -3.77 9.56
CA THR A 22 6.36 -2.72 10.52
C THR A 22 5.89 -1.35 10.08
N LEU A 23 6.02 -1.04 8.78
CA LEU A 23 5.51 0.20 8.21
C LEU A 23 4.00 0.34 8.44
N ARG A 24 3.22 -0.73 8.24
CA ARG A 24 1.78 -0.72 8.55
C ARG A 24 1.50 -0.41 10.02
N ARG A 25 2.25 -1.02 10.95
CA ARG A 25 2.12 -0.74 12.39
C ARG A 25 2.41 0.73 12.70
N VAL A 26 3.47 1.29 12.14
CA VAL A 26 3.82 2.71 12.31
C VAL A 26 2.71 3.61 11.75
N ILE A 27 2.20 3.31 10.57
CA ILE A 27 1.10 4.05 9.93
C ILE A 27 -0.19 4.00 10.76
N THR A 28 -0.46 2.88 11.43
CA THR A 28 -1.62 2.74 12.32
C THR A 28 -1.50 3.67 13.54
N LEU A 29 -0.29 3.92 14.03
CA LEU A 29 -0.03 4.78 15.18
C LEU A 29 0.09 6.27 14.79
N CYS A 30 0.71 6.56 13.65
CA CYS A 30 0.97 7.92 13.18
C CYS A 30 0.89 7.99 11.65
N SER A 31 -0.34 8.05 11.13
CA SER A 31 -0.61 8.22 9.70
C SER A 31 -0.10 9.58 9.18
N GLN A 32 -0.13 10.60 10.03
CA GLN A 32 0.29 11.97 9.71
C GLN A 32 1.75 12.06 9.22
N LEU A 33 2.65 11.27 9.81
CA LEU A 33 4.06 11.22 9.41
C LEU A 33 4.22 10.83 7.93
N ILE A 34 3.45 9.84 7.48
CA ILE A 34 3.53 9.34 6.10
C ILE A 34 2.80 10.25 5.12
N THR A 35 1.72 10.90 5.55
CA THR A 35 0.98 11.87 4.74
C THR A 35 1.67 13.24 4.62
N HIS A 36 2.83 13.43 5.26
CA HIS A 36 3.60 14.64 5.14
C HIS A 36 4.03 14.87 3.66
N PRO A 37 3.99 16.10 3.12
CA PRO A 37 4.25 16.38 1.70
C PRO A 37 5.58 15.83 1.15
N ILE A 38 6.62 15.74 1.99
CA ILE A 38 7.93 15.19 1.60
C ILE A 38 7.88 13.66 1.40
N LEU A 39 7.04 12.96 2.16
CA LEU A 39 7.00 11.49 2.22
C LEU A 39 5.86 10.89 1.41
N VAL A 40 4.71 11.57 1.32
CA VAL A 40 3.48 11.02 0.77
C VAL A 40 3.65 10.52 -0.67
N ASP A 41 4.30 11.30 -1.54
CA ASP A 41 4.56 10.91 -2.93
C ASP A 41 5.52 9.72 -3.02
N ARG A 42 6.56 9.71 -2.19
CA ARG A 42 7.56 8.64 -2.19
C ARG A 42 6.95 7.33 -1.73
N VAL A 43 6.10 7.37 -0.70
CA VAL A 43 5.42 6.18 -0.17
C VAL A 43 4.33 5.72 -1.12
N ALA A 44 3.52 6.62 -1.68
CA ALA A 44 2.51 6.27 -2.68
C ALA A 44 3.13 5.58 -3.90
N CYS A 45 4.18 6.15 -4.50
CA CYS A 45 4.91 5.55 -5.61
C CYS A 45 5.52 4.18 -5.24
N MET A 46 6.08 4.03 -4.03
CA MET A 46 6.63 2.77 -3.54
C MET A 46 5.53 1.69 -3.42
N LEU A 47 4.38 2.03 -2.83
CA LEU A 47 3.25 1.12 -2.66
C LEU A 47 2.68 0.71 -4.02
N ASN A 48 2.50 1.67 -4.94
CA ASN A 48 2.02 1.39 -6.30
C ASN A 48 2.99 0.46 -7.02
N TYR A 49 4.30 0.74 -6.95
CA TYR A 49 5.33 -0.09 -7.56
C TYR A 49 5.29 -1.55 -7.07
N PHE A 50 5.19 -1.76 -5.76
CA PHE A 50 5.09 -3.10 -5.21
C PHE A 50 3.79 -3.78 -5.62
N LEU A 51 2.66 -3.07 -5.53
CA LEU A 51 1.36 -3.63 -5.88
C LEU A 51 1.33 -4.06 -7.37
N THR A 52 1.80 -3.21 -8.29
CA THR A 52 1.86 -3.51 -9.73
C THR A 52 2.74 -4.73 -10.04
N ARG A 53 3.81 -4.97 -9.27
CA ARG A 53 4.63 -6.17 -9.42
C ARG A 53 4.01 -7.43 -8.82
N LEU A 54 3.13 -7.29 -7.84
CA LEU A 54 2.47 -8.41 -7.17
C LEU A 54 1.18 -8.85 -7.87
N VAL A 55 0.39 -7.91 -8.39
CA VAL A 55 -0.93 -8.17 -8.97
C VAL A 55 -1.00 -7.96 -10.49
N GLY A 56 -0.03 -7.24 -11.05
CA GLY A 56 0.02 -6.90 -12.47
C GLY A 56 0.73 -7.93 -13.34
N PRO A 57 0.89 -7.65 -14.66
CA PRO A 57 1.45 -8.60 -15.62
C PRO A 57 2.91 -8.97 -15.32
N LYS A 58 3.64 -8.08 -14.64
CA LYS A 58 5.04 -8.27 -14.22
C LYS A 58 5.19 -9.23 -13.05
N GLN A 59 4.11 -9.77 -12.47
CA GLN A 59 4.17 -10.81 -11.45
C GLN A 59 4.97 -12.04 -11.90
N ARG A 60 4.98 -12.32 -13.21
CA ARG A 60 5.75 -13.43 -13.80
C ARG A 60 7.26 -13.27 -13.61
N ASP A 61 7.76 -12.06 -13.50
CA ASP A 61 9.19 -11.77 -13.25
C ASP A 61 9.63 -12.22 -11.86
N LEU A 62 8.69 -12.35 -10.91
CA LEU A 62 8.92 -12.83 -9.56
C LEU A 62 8.79 -14.37 -9.45
N ASN A 63 8.53 -15.05 -10.58
CA ASN A 63 8.36 -16.49 -10.58
C ASN A 63 9.70 -17.21 -10.61
N VAL A 64 10.03 -17.87 -9.50
CA VAL A 64 11.21 -18.73 -9.37
C VAL A 64 10.79 -20.19 -9.23
N ARG A 65 11.65 -21.12 -9.64
CA ARG A 65 11.38 -22.57 -9.65
C ARG A 65 10.97 -23.11 -8.27
N ASP A 66 11.59 -22.59 -7.22
CA ASP A 66 11.25 -22.92 -5.83
C ASP A 66 11.03 -21.64 -5.03
N LYS A 67 9.77 -21.20 -4.90
CA LYS A 67 9.41 -20.00 -4.12
C LYS A 67 9.63 -20.18 -2.62
N ALA A 68 9.44 -21.40 -2.11
CA ALA A 68 9.61 -21.72 -0.70
C ALA A 68 11.09 -21.63 -0.28
N ALA A 69 12.01 -21.99 -1.19
CA ALA A 69 13.45 -21.79 -1.00
C ALA A 69 13.88 -20.33 -0.83
N TYR A 70 13.01 -19.35 -1.11
CA TYR A 70 13.30 -17.92 -0.88
C TYR A 70 12.40 -17.28 0.17
N GLY A 71 11.47 -18.05 0.76
CA GLY A 71 10.53 -17.52 1.75
C GLY A 71 9.59 -16.45 1.20
N PHE A 72 9.42 -16.39 -0.14
CA PHE A 72 8.60 -15.38 -0.77
C PHE A 72 7.11 -15.69 -0.59
N LYS A 73 6.40 -14.84 0.16
CA LYS A 73 4.97 -14.95 0.45
C LYS A 73 4.22 -13.76 -0.18
N PRO A 74 3.96 -13.78 -1.50
CA PRO A 74 3.32 -12.67 -2.19
C PRO A 74 1.93 -12.35 -1.64
N ASP A 75 1.18 -13.37 -1.21
CA ASP A 75 -0.17 -13.21 -0.68
C ASP A 75 -0.19 -12.34 0.59
N LEU A 76 0.75 -12.60 1.52
CA LEU A 76 0.91 -11.78 2.72
C LEU A 76 1.38 -10.37 2.39
N MET A 77 2.25 -10.23 1.38
CA MET A 77 2.75 -8.91 0.98
C MET A 77 1.62 -8.04 0.39
N VAL A 78 0.74 -8.62 -0.43
CA VAL A 78 -0.46 -7.93 -0.93
C VAL A 78 -1.38 -7.55 0.22
N LEU A 79 -1.61 -8.45 1.18
CA LEU A 79 -2.45 -8.17 2.34
C LEU A 79 -1.93 -6.98 3.15
N GLU A 80 -0.64 -6.96 3.46
CA GLU A 80 0.01 -5.87 4.21
C GLU A 80 -0.06 -4.54 3.46
N ILE A 81 0.21 -4.54 2.15
CA ILE A 81 0.12 -3.34 1.30
C ILE A 81 -1.32 -2.82 1.23
N SER A 82 -2.30 -3.69 0.95
CA SER A 82 -3.72 -3.31 0.90
C SER A 82 -4.23 -2.76 2.23
N ALA A 83 -3.74 -3.30 3.35
CA ALA A 83 -4.03 -2.77 4.67
C ALA A 83 -3.44 -1.36 4.89
N ILE A 84 -2.27 -1.06 4.33
CA ILE A 84 -1.70 0.30 4.35
C ILE A 84 -2.56 1.26 3.52
N TYR A 85 -2.95 0.88 2.30
CA TYR A 85 -3.80 1.72 1.44
C TYR A 85 -5.10 2.10 2.13
N GLN A 86 -5.79 1.14 2.76
CA GLN A 86 -7.07 1.45 3.38
C GLN A 86 -6.95 2.37 4.61
N ILE A 87 -5.85 2.32 5.36
CA ILE A 87 -5.60 3.26 6.47
C ILE A 87 -5.37 4.68 5.93
N LEU A 88 -4.46 4.81 4.96
CA LEU A 88 -4.04 6.13 4.47
C LEU A 88 -5.11 6.81 3.61
N ALA A 89 -5.80 6.07 2.74
CA ALA A 89 -6.78 6.62 1.81
C ALA A 89 -8.11 7.00 2.48
N ARG A 90 -8.55 6.22 3.48
CA ARG A 90 -9.77 6.54 4.25
C ARG A 90 -9.53 7.62 5.30
N GLY A 91 -8.31 7.67 5.84
CA GLY A 91 -7.99 8.48 7.01
C GLY A 91 -8.30 7.71 8.28
N SER A 92 -7.39 7.81 9.25
CA SER A 92 -7.66 7.36 10.60
C SER A 92 -8.61 8.37 11.26
N ASP A 93 -9.79 7.93 11.66
CA ASP A 93 -10.77 8.68 12.50
C ASP A 93 -10.20 9.13 13.85
N SER A 94 -8.94 8.82 14.17
CA SER A 94 -8.21 9.40 15.29
C SER A 94 -7.78 10.83 14.96
N ALA A 95 -8.75 11.68 14.68
CA ALA A 95 -8.64 13.08 15.04
C ALA A 95 -8.43 13.12 16.55
N VAL A 96 -7.22 13.46 16.97
CA VAL A 96 -7.11 14.22 18.21
C VAL A 96 -7.88 15.51 17.92
N GLU A 97 -9.09 15.59 18.48
CA GLU A 97 -9.81 16.83 18.65
C GLU A 97 -8.92 17.75 19.48
N THR A 98 -8.06 18.53 18.82
CA THR A 98 -7.70 19.83 19.36
C THR A 98 -8.78 20.78 18.88
N ASP A 99 -9.73 21.05 19.76
CA ASP A 99 -10.72 22.10 19.65
C ASP A 99 -10.09 23.37 19.09
N THR A 100 -10.30 23.62 17.81
CA THR A 100 -10.33 24.97 17.26
C THR A 100 -11.27 24.93 16.07
N GLU A 101 -12.50 25.34 16.33
CA GLU A 101 -13.40 25.86 15.32
C GLU A 101 -12.62 26.81 14.41
N THR A 102 -12.42 26.43 13.15
CA THR A 102 -12.08 27.38 12.11
C THR A 102 -12.74 26.93 10.81
N ILE A 103 -13.95 27.46 10.63
CA ILE A 103 -14.45 28.09 9.41
C ILE A 103 -14.07 27.38 8.10
N ALA A 104 -15.12 26.90 7.42
CA ALA A 104 -15.11 26.50 6.03
C ALA A 104 -14.41 27.53 5.11
N SER A 105 -13.10 27.38 4.94
CA SER A 105 -12.26 27.89 3.85
C SER A 105 -10.79 27.55 4.13
N SER A 106 -10.33 26.34 3.83
CA SER A 106 -8.91 26.02 3.80
C SER A 106 -8.58 25.21 2.54
N SER A 107 -7.82 25.83 1.66
CA SER A 107 -7.33 25.33 0.36
C SER A 107 -6.30 24.20 0.47
N LEU A 108 -6.21 23.55 1.63
CA LEU A 108 -5.20 22.53 1.94
C LEU A 108 -5.87 21.14 1.93
N PRO A 109 -5.39 20.21 1.09
CA PRO A 109 -5.94 18.87 1.03
C PRO A 109 -5.77 18.16 2.37
N SER A 110 -6.83 17.47 2.84
CA SER A 110 -6.74 16.61 4.03
C SER A 110 -5.60 15.58 3.87
N SER A 111 -4.99 15.12 4.97
CA SER A 111 -3.87 14.15 4.93
C SER A 111 -4.17 12.94 4.03
N SER A 112 -5.40 12.44 4.09
CA SER A 112 -5.86 11.32 3.26
C SER A 112 -6.13 11.70 1.81
N GLU A 113 -6.58 12.92 1.54
CA GLU A 113 -6.66 13.44 0.17
C GLU A 113 -5.29 13.61 -0.46
N SER A 114 -4.31 14.10 0.30
CA SER A 114 -2.92 14.19 -0.14
C SER A 114 -2.38 12.83 -0.58
N PHE A 115 -2.64 11.77 0.20
CA PHE A 115 -2.28 10.40 -0.19
C PHE A 115 -3.03 9.92 -1.44
N ARG A 116 -4.35 10.13 -1.51
CA ARG A 116 -5.16 9.72 -2.69
C ARG A 116 -4.64 10.38 -3.97
N ARG A 117 -4.34 11.68 -3.92
CA ARG A 117 -3.77 12.41 -5.05
C ARG A 117 -2.38 11.90 -5.42
N ALA A 118 -1.50 11.68 -4.43
CA ALA A 118 -0.17 11.12 -4.64
C ALA A 118 -0.20 9.74 -5.31
N VAL A 119 -1.17 8.89 -4.97
CA VAL A 119 -1.36 7.58 -5.60
C VAL A 119 -1.69 7.72 -7.10
N VAL A 120 -2.59 8.64 -7.45
CA VAL A 120 -3.02 8.84 -8.85
C VAL A 120 -1.96 9.58 -9.67
N SER A 121 -1.21 10.49 -9.05
CA SER A 121 -0.14 11.25 -9.71
C SER A 121 1.12 10.43 -10.02
N ASP A 122 1.21 9.18 -9.59
CA ASP A 122 2.32 8.29 -9.94
C ASP A 122 2.26 7.86 -11.42
N GLU A 123 3.03 8.56 -12.25
CA GLU A 123 3.12 8.31 -13.69
C GLU A 123 3.80 6.97 -14.07
N ARG A 124 4.41 6.27 -13.11
CA ARG A 124 5.26 5.10 -13.41
C ARG A 124 4.57 3.77 -13.16
N SER A 125 3.82 3.66 -12.07
CA SER A 125 3.30 2.36 -11.62
C SER A 125 1.78 2.33 -11.51
N PHE A 126 1.13 3.46 -11.27
CA PHE A 126 -0.33 3.52 -11.16
C PHE A 126 -1.00 3.27 -12.51
N THR A 127 -2.04 2.44 -12.49
CA THR A 127 -3.00 2.31 -13.58
C THR A 127 -4.41 2.30 -12.98
N PRO A 128 -5.44 2.76 -13.71
CA PRO A 128 -6.81 2.78 -13.19
C PRO A 128 -7.30 1.40 -12.71
N ASP A 129 -6.83 0.33 -13.35
CA ASP A 129 -7.18 -1.06 -13.03
C ASP A 129 -6.33 -1.68 -11.91
N LEU A 130 -5.22 -1.05 -11.48
CA LEU A 130 -4.27 -1.63 -10.52
C LEU A 130 -4.96 -2.04 -9.22
N LEU A 131 -5.80 -1.15 -8.70
CA LEU A 131 -6.49 -1.36 -7.45
C LEU A 131 -7.61 -2.40 -7.60
N ASP A 132 -8.27 -2.47 -8.76
CA ASP A 132 -9.26 -3.51 -9.06
C ASP A 132 -8.61 -4.90 -9.17
N GLN A 133 -7.41 -4.97 -9.76
CA GLN A 133 -6.61 -6.19 -9.79
C GLN A 133 -6.25 -6.64 -8.37
N ALA A 134 -5.88 -5.70 -7.50
CA ALA A 134 -5.61 -6.00 -6.09
C ALA A 134 -6.84 -6.53 -5.35
N CYS A 135 -8.03 -5.97 -5.55
CA CYS A 135 -9.28 -6.50 -4.99
C CYS A 135 -9.49 -7.98 -5.40
N ARG A 136 -9.34 -8.30 -6.69
CA ARG A 136 -9.47 -9.69 -7.17
C ARG A 136 -8.45 -10.64 -6.55
N VAL A 137 -7.24 -10.16 -6.28
CA VAL A 137 -6.23 -10.97 -5.58
C VAL A 137 -6.62 -11.19 -4.12
N LEU A 138 -7.10 -10.16 -3.42
CA LEU A 138 -7.58 -10.26 -2.03
C LEU A 138 -8.72 -11.29 -1.90
N ASP A 139 -9.67 -11.27 -2.83
CA ASP A 139 -10.77 -12.25 -2.87
C ASP A 139 -10.24 -13.68 -3.06
N ARG A 140 -9.28 -13.86 -3.99
CA ARG A 140 -8.69 -15.16 -4.30
C ARG A 140 -7.85 -15.73 -3.14
N ILE A 141 -7.19 -14.89 -2.36
CA ILE A 141 -6.40 -15.34 -1.19
C ILE A 141 -7.26 -15.49 0.07
N ALA A 142 -8.58 -15.29 -0.03
CA ALA A 142 -9.52 -15.33 1.09
C ALA A 142 -9.10 -14.40 2.24
N ALA A 143 -8.72 -13.16 1.90
CA ALA A 143 -8.37 -12.15 2.90
C ALA A 143 -9.56 -11.83 3.82
N PRO A 144 -9.32 -11.28 5.03
CA PRO A 144 -10.40 -10.91 5.94
C PRO A 144 -11.43 -10.00 5.27
N ILE A 145 -12.72 -10.32 5.43
CA ILE A 145 -13.84 -9.60 4.78
C ILE A 145 -13.81 -8.10 5.12
N ASP A 146 -13.50 -7.77 6.38
CA ASP A 146 -13.35 -6.39 6.85
C ASP A 146 -12.28 -5.61 6.06
N LEU A 147 -11.13 -6.25 5.79
CA LEU A 147 -10.07 -5.64 5.00
C LEU A 147 -10.52 -5.44 3.55
N CYS A 148 -11.20 -6.42 2.95
CA CYS A 148 -11.68 -6.34 1.58
C CYS A 148 -12.67 -5.18 1.40
N ASN A 149 -13.62 -5.04 2.33
CA ASN A 149 -14.60 -3.95 2.32
C ASN A 149 -13.93 -2.58 2.50
N LYS A 150 -13.03 -2.45 3.47
CA LYS A 150 -12.30 -1.19 3.71
C LYS A 150 -11.39 -0.82 2.54
N PHE A 151 -10.75 -1.82 1.93
CA PHE A 151 -9.92 -1.60 0.75
C PHE A 151 -10.78 -1.20 -0.45
N ALA A 152 -11.91 -1.86 -0.70
CA ALA A 152 -12.85 -1.47 -1.77
C ALA A 152 -13.34 -0.03 -1.62
N GLU A 153 -13.65 0.40 -0.39
CA GLU A 153 -14.00 1.79 -0.11
C GLU A 153 -12.82 2.74 -0.37
N ALA A 154 -11.61 2.36 0.02
CA ALA A 154 -10.40 3.13 -0.31
C ALA A 154 -10.19 3.25 -1.83
N VAL A 155 -10.43 2.18 -2.59
CA VAL A 155 -10.36 2.21 -4.07
C VAL A 155 -11.38 3.20 -4.62
N ARG A 156 -12.62 3.17 -4.14
CA ARG A 156 -13.66 4.12 -4.55
C ARG A 156 -13.23 5.56 -4.30
N LEU A 157 -12.67 5.85 -3.12
CA LEU A 157 -12.19 7.19 -2.76
C LEU A 157 -11.00 7.65 -3.62
N ILE A 158 -10.07 6.75 -3.96
CA ILE A 158 -8.92 7.06 -4.83
C ILE A 158 -9.39 7.34 -6.26
N LYS A 159 -10.36 6.57 -6.76
CA LYS A 159 -10.89 6.73 -8.12
C LYS A 159 -11.58 8.08 -8.37
N VAL A 160 -12.09 8.73 -7.34
CA VAL A 160 -12.63 10.10 -7.43
C VAL A 160 -11.54 11.13 -7.75
N CYS A 161 -10.27 10.81 -7.50
CA CYS A 161 -9.13 11.70 -7.74
C CYS A 161 -8.48 11.51 -9.13
N ILE A 162 -8.98 10.59 -9.96
CA ILE A 162 -8.55 10.37 -11.36
C ILE A 162 -9.23 11.40 -12.26
#